data_AF-A0A9D8H2W4-F1
#
_entry.id   AF-A0A9D8H2W4-F1
#
_cell.length_a   1.000
_cell.length_b   1.000
_cell.length_c   1.000
_cell.angle_alpha   90.00
_cell.angle_beta   90.00
_cell.angle_gamma   90.00
#
_symmetry.space_group_name_H-M   'P 1'
#
loop_
_entity.id
_entity.type
_entity.pdbx_description
1 polymer ?
#
loop_
_entity_poly.entity_id
_entity_poly.type
_entity_poly.pdbx_seq_one_letter_code
_entity_poly.pdbx_strand_id
1 'polypeptide(L)'
;MKKSNRIKALVPGRPSLGSILGGLALMVALGGSAAANLPGTQTVNSGDIKNDNVKAVDLKDGSVKDAELGTIVVRTATTALNDGASGRATATCNAGERIIGGGGEPQQQVSDFISQGTHPSDGGGVRTASGNSFTHWNTKGTNVAGTTATIDLISYAICLQ
;
A
#
# COMPACT_ATOMS: atom_id res chain seq x y z
N MET A 1 1.02 97.63 9.75
CA MET A 1 -0.03 96.92 8.97
C MET A 1 0.41 95.47 8.74
N LYS A 2 -0.30 94.48 9.29
CA LYS A 2 0.09 93.04 9.23
C LYS A 2 -1.01 92.26 8.50
N LYS A 3 -0.74 91.77 7.30
CA LYS A 3 -1.67 90.97 6.48
C LYS A 3 -1.63 89.51 6.96
N SER A 4 -2.75 89.00 7.47
CA SER A 4 -2.90 87.59 7.86
C SER A 4 -3.51 86.79 6.71
N ASN A 5 -2.77 85.81 6.19
CA ASN A 5 -3.23 84.88 5.15
C ASN A 5 -4.04 83.74 5.81
N ARG A 6 -5.30 83.60 5.41
CA ARG A 6 -6.13 82.42 5.75
C ARG A 6 -5.88 81.30 4.75
N ILE A 7 -5.43 80.15 5.24
CA ILE A 7 -5.38 78.89 4.49
C ILE A 7 -6.82 78.36 4.39
N LYS A 8 -7.35 78.23 3.18
CA LYS A 8 -8.65 77.60 2.93
C LYS A 8 -8.48 76.08 3.01
N ALA A 9 -9.19 75.44 3.94
CA ALA A 9 -9.27 73.99 4.03
C ALA A 9 -10.00 73.42 2.82
N LEU A 10 -9.39 72.43 2.15
CA LEU A 10 -10.00 71.69 1.05
C LEU A 10 -11.04 70.72 1.63
N VAL A 11 -12.30 70.91 1.22
CA VAL A 11 -13.40 69.99 1.54
C VAL A 11 -13.20 68.71 0.71
N PRO A 12 -13.16 67.52 1.32
CA PRO A 12 -13.05 66.27 0.58
C PRO A 12 -14.30 66.07 -0.29
N GLY A 13 -14.10 65.98 -1.60
CA GLY A 13 -15.16 65.77 -2.58
C GLY A 13 -15.86 64.43 -2.35
N ARG A 14 -17.19 64.44 -2.37
CA ARG A 14 -18.00 63.23 -2.33
C ARG A 14 -17.62 62.32 -3.50
N PRO A 15 -17.27 61.05 -3.27
CA PRO A 15 -16.93 60.13 -4.35
C PRO A 15 -18.11 60.01 -5.32
N SER A 16 -17.81 60.10 -6.61
CA SER A 16 -18.82 59.98 -7.67
C SER A 16 -19.32 58.54 -7.77
N LEU A 17 -20.55 58.35 -8.24
CA LEU A 17 -21.13 57.02 -8.45
C LEU A 17 -20.24 56.13 -9.35
N GLY A 18 -19.55 56.75 -10.32
CA GLY A 18 -18.60 56.06 -11.20
C GLY A 18 -17.36 55.53 -10.47
N SER A 19 -16.89 56.23 -9.44
CA SER A 19 -15.75 55.77 -8.61
C SER A 19 -16.12 54.54 -7.77
N ILE A 20 -17.37 54.47 -7.29
CA ILE A 20 -17.88 53.34 -6.51
C ILE A 20 -18.07 52.12 -7.42
N LEU A 21 -18.70 52.30 -8.58
CA LEU A 21 -18.89 51.22 -9.55
C LEU A 21 -17.56 50.72 -10.12
N GLY A 22 -16.60 51.61 -10.37
CA GLY A 22 -15.25 51.25 -10.78
C GLY A 22 -14.51 50.44 -9.71
N GLY A 23 -14.61 50.82 -8.43
CA GLY A 23 -14.02 50.06 -7.33
C GLY A 23 -14.64 48.67 -7.15
N LEU A 24 -15.97 48.55 -7.30
CA LEU A 24 -16.66 47.27 -7.22
C LEU A 24 -16.31 46.35 -8.40
N ALA A 25 -16.28 46.90 -9.62
CA ALA A 25 -15.86 46.16 -10.82
C ALA A 25 -14.41 45.67 -10.71
N LEU A 26 -13.52 46.48 -10.14
CA LEU A 26 -12.13 46.11 -9.92
C LEU A 26 -11.99 45.00 -8.87
N MET A 27 -12.77 45.04 -7.79
CA MET A 27 -12.80 43.97 -6.78
C MET A 27 -13.36 42.65 -7.32
N VAL A 28 -14.36 42.69 -8.20
CA VAL A 28 -14.90 41.48 -8.86
C VAL A 28 -13.93 40.94 -9.91
N ALA A 29 -13.27 41.83 -10.68
CA ALA A 29 -12.27 41.43 -11.67
C ALA A 29 -10.99 40.85 -11.05
N LEU A 30 -10.58 41.34 -9.87
CA LEU A 30 -9.38 40.85 -9.17
C LEU A 30 -9.68 39.75 -8.13
N GLY A 31 -10.91 39.66 -7.63
CA GLY A 31 -11.32 38.71 -6.58
C GLY A 31 -11.86 37.37 -7.09
N GLY A 32 -11.97 37.17 -8.41
CA GLY A 32 -12.69 36.06 -9.04
C GLY A 32 -12.05 34.67 -8.97
N SER A 33 -10.88 34.48 -8.36
CA SER A 33 -10.23 33.16 -8.36
C SER A 33 -9.33 32.91 -7.14
N ALA A 34 -9.90 33.04 -5.93
CA ALA A 34 -9.32 32.45 -4.73
C ALA A 34 -10.08 31.17 -4.27
N ALA A 35 -11.03 30.70 -5.08
CA ALA A 35 -11.78 29.49 -4.78
C ALA A 35 -11.31 28.34 -5.68
N ALA A 36 -10.97 27.25 -5.00
CA ALA A 36 -10.74 25.90 -5.50
C ALA A 36 -9.36 25.60 -6.12
N ASN A 37 -8.59 24.81 -5.37
CA ASN A 37 -7.62 23.86 -5.89
C ASN A 37 -6.22 24.39 -6.25
N LEU A 38 -5.54 25.02 -5.28
CA LEU A 38 -4.07 25.02 -5.29
C LEU A 38 -3.60 23.56 -5.05
N PRO A 39 -2.77 22.99 -5.93
CA PRO A 39 -2.12 21.71 -5.66
C PRO A 39 -1.39 21.80 -4.30
N GLY A 40 -1.65 20.87 -3.38
CA GLY A 40 -0.99 20.83 -2.06
C GLY A 40 -1.78 21.44 -0.89
N THR A 41 -2.92 22.10 -1.12
CA THR A 41 -3.83 22.42 -0.01
C THR A 41 -4.77 21.23 0.21
N GLN A 42 -4.61 20.52 1.32
CA GLN A 42 -5.39 19.34 1.74
C GLN A 42 -5.04 17.99 1.10
N THR A 43 -3.90 17.89 0.43
CA THR A 43 -3.40 16.60 -0.08
C THR A 43 -1.95 16.43 0.36
N VAL A 44 -1.67 15.35 1.09
CA VAL A 44 -0.29 14.89 1.32
C VAL A 44 0.01 13.86 0.25
N ASN A 45 1.10 14.04 -0.47
CA ASN A 45 1.61 13.06 -1.45
C ASN A 45 2.98 12.52 -1.03
N SER A 46 3.54 11.60 -1.81
CA SER A 46 4.82 10.96 -1.50
C SER A 46 6.01 11.91 -1.45
N GLY A 47 5.95 13.08 -2.12
CA GLY A 47 6.99 14.11 -2.04
C GLY A 47 6.99 14.89 -0.73
N ASP A 48 5.87 14.90 -0.01
CA ASP A 48 5.72 15.60 1.28
C ASP A 48 6.20 14.73 2.46
N ILE A 49 6.36 13.43 2.23
CA ILE A 49 6.69 12.44 3.26
C ILE A 49 8.13 11.96 3.06
N LYS A 50 8.96 12.15 4.08
CA LYS A 50 10.29 11.51 4.12
C LYS A 50 10.14 10.02 4.43
N ASN A 51 10.98 9.19 3.80
CA ASN A 51 11.07 7.77 4.12
C ASN A 51 11.26 7.54 5.62
N ASP A 52 10.64 6.48 6.15
CA ASP A 52 10.68 6.07 7.56
C ASP A 52 10.11 7.08 8.58
N ASN A 53 9.43 8.13 8.10
CA ASN A 53 8.88 9.16 8.97
C ASN A 53 7.45 8.87 9.44
N VAL A 54 6.68 8.07 8.69
CA VAL A 54 5.37 7.57 9.12
C VAL A 54 5.57 6.33 9.96
N LYS A 55 5.09 6.37 11.20
CA LYS A 55 5.21 5.30 12.19
C LYS A 55 3.83 4.74 12.51
N ALA A 56 3.81 3.58 13.18
CA ALA A 56 2.55 2.96 13.62
C ALA A 56 1.70 3.90 14.50
N VAL A 57 2.32 4.76 15.32
CA VAL A 57 1.61 5.74 16.17
C VAL A 57 0.88 6.82 15.36
N ASP A 58 1.30 7.06 14.11
CA ASP A 58 0.67 8.02 13.21
C ASP A 58 -0.57 7.42 12.51
N LEU A 59 -0.73 6.09 12.58
CA LEU A 59 -1.87 5.37 12.03
C LEU A 59 -2.88 5.05 13.13
N LYS A 60 -4.13 5.45 12.92
CA LYS A 60 -5.21 5.04 13.81
C LYS A 60 -5.53 3.55 13.60
N ASP A 61 -5.91 2.85 14.66
CA ASP A 61 -6.38 1.46 14.56
C ASP A 61 -7.46 1.31 13.48
N GLY A 62 -7.29 0.31 12.62
CA GLY A 62 -8.19 0.02 11.49
C GLY A 62 -8.22 1.09 10.40
N SER A 63 -7.27 2.04 10.39
CA SER A 63 -7.17 3.04 9.32
C SER A 63 -6.70 2.46 7.99
N VAL A 64 -5.85 1.43 8.02
CA VAL A 64 -5.47 0.63 6.85
C VAL A 64 -6.51 -0.45 6.66
N LYS A 65 -7.20 -0.44 5.52
CA LYS A 65 -8.22 -1.42 5.14
C LYS A 65 -7.70 -2.23 3.94
N ASP A 66 -8.51 -3.17 3.49
CA ASP A 66 -8.14 -4.11 2.43
C ASP A 66 -7.76 -3.42 1.11
N ALA A 67 -8.40 -2.28 0.80
CA ALA A 67 -8.12 -1.53 -0.41
C ALA A 67 -6.72 -0.88 -0.41
N GLU A 68 -6.17 -0.55 0.77
CA GLU A 68 -4.84 0.03 0.90
C GLU A 68 -3.72 -1.03 0.83
N LEU A 69 -4.03 -2.31 1.02
CA LEU A 69 -3.02 -3.38 1.02
C LEU A 69 -2.58 -3.77 -0.40
N GLY A 70 -3.42 -3.56 -1.41
CA GLY A 70 -3.21 -4.03 -2.79
C GLY A 70 -3.98 -5.31 -3.09
N THR A 71 -3.73 -5.91 -4.26
CA THR A 71 -4.42 -7.16 -4.63
C THR A 71 -3.68 -8.35 -4.03
N ILE A 72 -4.38 -9.13 -3.20
CA ILE A 72 -3.85 -10.36 -2.61
C ILE A 72 -4.29 -11.55 -3.48
N VAL A 73 -3.34 -12.35 -3.95
CA VAL A 73 -3.57 -13.54 -4.77
C VAL A 73 -2.92 -14.77 -4.15
N VAL A 74 -3.51 -15.94 -4.37
CA VAL A 74 -2.93 -17.22 -3.95
C VAL A 74 -2.31 -17.91 -5.16
N ARG A 75 -1.07 -18.38 -5.00
CA ARG A 75 -0.35 -19.21 -5.97
C ARG A 75 -0.16 -20.59 -5.38
N THR A 76 -0.28 -21.63 -6.20
CA THR A 76 -0.14 -23.01 -5.76
C THR A 76 0.87 -23.77 -6.60
N ALA A 77 1.47 -24.79 -5.99
CA ALA A 77 2.27 -25.77 -6.68
C ALA A 77 2.02 -27.15 -6.06
N THR A 78 1.99 -28.17 -6.90
CA THR A 78 1.71 -29.55 -6.48
C THR A 78 2.88 -30.45 -6.86
N THR A 79 3.17 -31.44 -6.03
CA THR A 79 4.18 -32.46 -6.31
C THR A 79 3.68 -33.82 -5.83
N ALA A 80 3.65 -34.78 -6.75
CA ALA A 80 3.29 -36.16 -6.43
C ALA A 80 4.41 -36.85 -5.62
N LEU A 81 4.03 -37.51 -4.53
CA LEU A 81 4.90 -38.34 -3.71
C LEU A 81 4.40 -39.79 -3.79
N ASN A 82 5.21 -40.63 -4.45
CA ASN A 82 4.95 -42.07 -4.50
C ASN A 82 4.98 -42.68 -3.09
N ASP A 83 4.43 -43.88 -2.96
CA ASP A 83 4.47 -44.67 -1.73
C ASP A 83 5.90 -44.83 -1.20
N GLY A 84 6.09 -44.58 0.10
CA GLY A 84 7.41 -44.57 0.75
C GLY A 84 8.32 -43.39 0.38
N ALA A 85 7.88 -42.43 -0.43
CA ALA A 85 8.71 -41.31 -0.88
C ALA A 85 8.57 -40.07 0.02
N SER A 86 9.63 -39.26 0.05
CA SER A 86 9.62 -37.91 0.61
C SER A 86 9.87 -36.90 -0.48
N GLY A 87 9.28 -35.71 -0.36
CA GLY A 87 9.51 -34.66 -1.33
C GLY A 87 9.01 -33.30 -0.87
N ARG A 88 8.95 -32.38 -1.82
CA ARG A 88 8.67 -30.97 -1.57
C ARG A 88 7.83 -30.41 -2.70
N ALA A 89 6.84 -29.59 -2.35
CA ALA A 89 6.18 -28.68 -3.28
C ALA A 89 6.59 -27.24 -2.96
N THR A 90 6.78 -26.43 -4.01
CA THR A 90 7.27 -25.05 -3.90
C THR A 90 6.36 -24.10 -4.67
N ALA A 91 5.55 -23.33 -3.94
CA ALA A 91 4.73 -22.28 -4.53
C ALA A 91 5.54 -20.98 -4.65
N THR A 92 5.38 -20.29 -5.78
CA THR A 92 6.18 -19.10 -6.12
C THR A 92 5.24 -17.96 -6.52
N CYS A 93 5.54 -16.75 -6.03
CA CYS A 93 4.87 -15.55 -6.51
C CYS A 93 5.44 -15.10 -7.86
N ASN A 94 4.62 -14.49 -8.72
CA ASN A 94 5.11 -14.02 -10.01
C ASN A 94 6.10 -12.86 -9.85
N ALA A 95 6.86 -12.57 -10.91
CA ALA A 95 7.73 -11.40 -10.93
C ALA A 95 6.90 -10.12 -10.67
N GLY A 96 7.39 -9.29 -9.74
CA GLY A 96 6.68 -8.08 -9.28
C GLY A 96 5.77 -8.31 -8.07
N GLU A 97 5.39 -9.55 -7.76
CA GLU A 97 4.60 -9.86 -6.57
C GLU A 97 5.48 -10.09 -5.34
N ARG A 98 4.99 -9.72 -4.16
CA ARG A 98 5.63 -9.96 -2.87
C ARG A 98 4.92 -11.06 -2.11
N ILE A 99 5.64 -12.11 -1.75
CA ILE A 99 5.10 -13.14 -0.85
C ILE A 99 4.96 -12.60 0.58
N ILE A 100 3.80 -12.83 1.20
CA ILE A 100 3.46 -12.38 2.56
C ILE A 100 3.09 -13.54 3.49
N GLY A 101 2.94 -14.75 2.95
CA GLY A 101 2.66 -15.95 3.73
C GLY A 101 2.48 -17.17 2.85
N GLY A 102 2.08 -18.28 3.46
CA GLY A 102 1.79 -19.52 2.74
C GLY A 102 1.48 -20.69 3.66
N GLY A 103 1.35 -21.87 3.06
CA GLY A 103 1.08 -23.12 3.77
C GLY A 103 1.25 -24.33 2.87
N GLY A 104 0.89 -25.51 3.38
CA GLY A 104 0.71 -26.69 2.55
C GLY A 104 0.26 -27.90 3.33
N GLU A 105 -0.27 -28.85 2.58
CA GLU A 105 -0.99 -30.03 3.07
C GLU A 105 -0.98 -31.11 1.97
N PRO A 106 -1.30 -32.37 2.28
CA PRO A 106 -1.62 -33.33 1.24
C PRO A 106 -3.02 -32.99 0.66
N GLN A 107 -3.17 -33.03 -0.66
CA GLN A 107 -4.44 -32.76 -1.32
C GLN A 107 -5.49 -33.85 -1.00
N GLN A 108 -5.02 -35.08 -0.76
CA GLN A 108 -5.85 -36.19 -0.31
C GLN A 108 -5.78 -36.32 1.22
N GLN A 109 -6.92 -36.63 1.86
CA GLN A 109 -6.91 -37.04 3.26
C GLN A 109 -6.38 -38.47 3.36
N VAL A 110 -5.16 -38.59 3.88
CA VAL A 110 -4.45 -39.86 4.01
C VAL A 110 -3.88 -40.00 5.42
N SER A 111 -3.83 -41.23 5.92
CA SER A 111 -3.31 -41.53 7.26
C SER A 111 -1.80 -41.75 7.30
N ASP A 112 -1.17 -41.98 6.16
CA ASP A 112 0.26 -42.27 5.99
C ASP A 112 1.09 -41.01 5.66
N PHE A 113 0.49 -39.83 5.60
CA PHE A 113 1.23 -38.58 5.40
C PHE A 113 1.85 -38.04 6.69
N ILE A 114 3.15 -37.74 6.61
CA ILE A 114 3.86 -37.00 7.65
C ILE A 114 4.28 -35.64 7.10
N SER A 115 3.76 -34.57 7.68
CA SER A 115 4.24 -33.20 7.44
C SER A 115 5.60 -33.01 8.10
N GLN A 116 6.61 -32.65 7.30
CA GLN A 116 7.97 -32.40 7.80
C GLN A 116 8.24 -30.91 8.03
N GLY A 117 7.43 -30.03 7.44
CA GLY A 117 7.53 -28.60 7.69
C GLY A 117 7.03 -27.74 6.53
N THR A 118 6.75 -26.49 6.88
CA THR A 118 6.26 -25.44 5.98
C THR A 118 7.00 -24.16 6.29
N HIS A 119 7.60 -23.49 5.30
CA HIS A 119 8.41 -22.29 5.54
C HIS A 119 8.64 -21.43 4.29
N PRO A 120 8.92 -20.12 4.46
CA PRO A 120 9.44 -19.27 3.39
C PRO A 120 10.85 -19.72 2.92
N SER A 121 11.18 -19.45 1.67
CA SER A 121 12.50 -19.78 1.10
C SER A 121 12.95 -18.85 -0.03
N ASP A 122 14.23 -18.99 -0.37
CA ASP A 122 14.92 -18.32 -1.48
C ASP A 122 14.70 -18.96 -2.87
N GLY A 123 13.91 -20.05 -2.95
CA GLY A 123 13.68 -20.81 -4.19
C GLY A 123 14.59 -22.03 -4.37
N GLY A 124 15.72 -22.09 -3.65
CA GLY A 124 16.58 -23.28 -3.60
C GLY A 124 16.11 -24.32 -2.58
N GLY A 125 14.96 -24.09 -1.94
CA GLY A 125 14.49 -24.93 -0.85
C GLY A 125 15.11 -24.59 0.51
N VAL A 126 15.97 -23.58 0.59
CA VAL A 126 16.68 -23.22 1.82
C VAL A 126 15.78 -22.31 2.67
N ARG A 127 15.80 -22.52 3.99
CA ARG A 127 15.08 -21.62 4.91
C ARG A 127 15.73 -20.25 4.87
N THR A 128 14.95 -19.23 4.59
CA THR A 128 15.45 -17.86 4.64
C THR A 128 15.68 -17.45 6.10
N ALA A 129 16.84 -16.87 6.41
CA ALA A 129 17.11 -16.30 7.73
C ALA A 129 16.19 -15.11 8.02
N SER A 130 15.96 -14.83 9.30
CA SER A 130 15.17 -13.67 9.73
C SER A 130 15.73 -12.37 9.15
N GLY A 131 14.85 -11.52 8.63
CA GLY A 131 15.21 -10.22 8.04
C GLY A 131 15.51 -10.24 6.54
N ASN A 132 15.68 -11.42 5.94
CA ASN A 132 15.88 -11.55 4.49
C ASN A 132 14.54 -11.62 3.74
N SER A 133 14.56 -11.17 2.48
CA SER A 133 13.43 -11.39 1.57
C SER A 133 13.33 -12.86 1.17
N PHE A 134 12.12 -13.28 0.85
CA PHE A 134 11.81 -14.59 0.30
C PHE A 134 10.85 -14.40 -0.86
N THR A 135 10.81 -15.36 -1.77
CA THR A 135 9.96 -15.31 -2.98
C THR A 135 9.17 -16.60 -3.19
N HIS A 136 9.41 -17.60 -2.35
CA HIS A 136 8.87 -18.93 -2.46
C HIS A 136 8.35 -19.42 -1.11
N TRP A 137 7.28 -20.20 -1.13
CA TRP A 137 6.82 -20.99 0.01
C TRP A 137 7.10 -22.46 -0.24
N ASN A 138 7.69 -23.14 0.75
CA ASN A 138 7.97 -24.56 0.66
C ASN A 138 7.14 -25.35 1.65
N THR A 139 6.67 -26.49 1.16
CA THR A 139 6.05 -27.52 1.98
C THR A 139 6.79 -28.82 1.74
N LYS A 140 7.22 -29.49 2.82
CA LYS A 140 7.92 -30.78 2.77
C LYS A 140 7.10 -31.83 3.50
N GLY A 141 7.01 -33.02 2.91
CA GLY A 141 6.29 -34.14 3.49
C GLY A 141 6.81 -35.49 3.03
N THR A 142 6.30 -36.52 3.68
CA THR A 142 6.58 -37.92 3.38
C THR A 142 5.26 -38.66 3.21
N ASN A 143 5.14 -39.40 2.12
CA ASN A 143 4.18 -40.49 2.00
C ASN A 143 4.83 -41.73 2.60
N VAL A 144 4.46 -42.11 3.82
CA VAL A 144 5.03 -43.31 4.45
C VAL A 144 4.54 -44.54 3.70
N ALA A 145 5.42 -45.52 3.50
CA ALA A 145 5.07 -46.77 2.83
C ALA A 145 3.81 -47.38 3.47
N GLY A 146 2.75 -47.59 2.68
CA GLY A 146 1.44 -47.87 3.23
C GLY A 146 0.39 -48.22 2.20
N THR A 147 -0.83 -47.77 2.47
CA THR A 147 -2.00 -48.09 1.63
C THR A 147 -2.15 -47.14 0.45
N THR A 148 -1.52 -45.95 0.49
CA THR A 148 -1.69 -44.93 -0.53
C THR A 148 -0.54 -44.92 -1.53
N ALA A 149 -0.81 -45.40 -2.75
CA ALA A 149 0.21 -45.52 -3.80
C ALA A 149 0.88 -44.18 -4.18
N THR A 150 0.14 -43.07 -4.14
CA THR A 150 0.66 -41.73 -4.44
C THR A 150 -0.21 -40.68 -3.76
N ILE A 151 0.41 -39.65 -3.21
CA ILE A 151 -0.25 -38.46 -2.67
C ILE A 151 0.25 -37.22 -3.41
N ASP A 152 -0.61 -36.21 -3.52
CA ASP A 152 -0.25 -34.91 -4.06
C ASP A 152 0.02 -33.95 -2.92
N LEU A 153 1.28 -33.56 -2.74
CA LEU A 153 1.64 -32.52 -1.80
C LEU A 153 1.40 -31.16 -2.45
N ILE A 154 0.51 -30.34 -1.86
CA ILE A 154 0.26 -28.97 -2.32
C ILE A 154 0.96 -27.96 -1.42
N SER A 155 1.56 -26.95 -2.05
CA SER A 155 2.07 -25.76 -1.39
C SER A 155 1.29 -24.53 -1.87
N TYR A 156 1.02 -23.61 -0.96
CA TYR A 156 0.34 -22.34 -1.19
C TYR A 156 1.29 -21.18 -0.86
N ALA A 157 1.34 -20.18 -1.73
CA ALA A 157 1.97 -18.89 -1.49
C ALA A 157 0.92 -17.79 -1.57
N ILE A 158 0.86 -16.93 -0.55
CA ILE A 158 0.01 -15.73 -0.52
C ILE A 158 0.88 -14.57 -1.00
N CYS A 159 0.48 -13.98 -2.13
CA CYS A 159 1.24 -12.99 -2.87
C CYS A 159 0.48 -11.67 -2.89
N LEU A 160 1.20 -10.57 -2.71
CA LEU A 160 0.71 -9.21 -2.84
C LEU A 160 1.22 -8.62 -4.16
N GLN A 161 0.31 -8.09 -4.98
CA GLN A 161 0.60 -7.47 -6.27
C GLN A 161 0.93 -5.98 -6.15
#